data_AF-A0A8J1JLE4-F1
#
_entry.id   AF-A0A8J1JLE4-F1
#
_cell.length_a   1.000
_cell.length_b   1.000
_cell.length_c   1.000
_cell.angle_alpha   90.00
_cell.angle_beta   90.00
_cell.angle_gamma   90.00
#
_symmetry.space_group_name_H-M   'P 1'
#
loop_
_entity.id
_entity.type
_entity.pdbx_description
1 polymer ?
#
loop_
_entity_poly.entity_id
_entity_poly.type
_entity_poly.pdbx_seq_one_letter_code
_entity_poly.pdbx_strand_id
1 'polypeptide(L)'
;MLAQDSISRDLVAIKIIKKKVLLQDEVDREGAMAERQALVLASGGVYVTSLYATFQSPEHLFFVMPYISGGTLHQRMAKTQYLEAHSIL
;
A
#
# COMPACT_ATOMS: atom_id res chain seq x y z
N MET A 1 4.75 2.96 -6.55
CA MET A 1 5.22 2.78 -7.93
C MET A 1 4.32 1.76 -8.61
N LEU A 2 3.87 1.99 -9.85
CA LEU A 2 3.19 0.97 -10.67
C LEU A 2 4.25 0.18 -11.43
N ALA A 3 4.14 -1.14 -11.41
CA ALA A 3 5.02 -2.04 -12.15
C ALA A 3 4.22 -3.20 -12.76
N GLN A 4 4.85 -3.95 -13.66
CA GLN A 4 4.31 -5.17 -14.23
C GLN A 4 5.20 -6.33 -13.81
N ASP A 5 4.60 -7.40 -13.30
CA ASP A 5 5.33 -8.63 -13.02
C ASP A 5 5.79 -9.28 -14.33
N SER A 6 7.04 -9.73 -14.38
CA SER A 6 7.67 -10.20 -15.62
C SER A 6 7.15 -11.57 -16.08
N ILE A 7 6.60 -12.37 -15.16
CA ILE A 7 6.15 -13.74 -15.42
C ILE A 7 4.64 -13.75 -15.68
N SER A 8 3.86 -13.30 -14.71
CA SER A 8 2.38 -13.28 -14.77
C SER A 8 1.82 -12.19 -15.67
N ARG A 9 2.59 -11.13 -15.93
CA ARG A 9 2.16 -9.89 -16.63
C ARG A 9 1.12 -9.08 -15.87
N ASP A 10 0.83 -9.42 -14.62
CA ASP A 10 -0.08 -8.67 -13.77
C ASP A 10 0.51 -7.32 -13.36
N LEU A 11 -0.38 -6.33 -13.20
CA LEU A 11 0.00 -5.03 -12.65
C LEU A 11 0.10 -5.09 -11.12
N VAL A 12 1.16 -4.51 -10.59
CA VAL A 12 1.42 -4.47 -9.14
C VAL A 12 1.73 -3.05 -8.67
N ALA A 13 1.33 -2.76 -7.44
CA ALA A 13 1.74 -1.57 -6.71
C ALA A 13 2.92 -1.91 -5.80
N ILE A 14 4.04 -1.20 -5.98
CA ILE A 14 5.24 -1.38 -5.16
C ILE A 14 5.42 -0.16 -4.27
N LYS A 15 5.36 -0.36 -2.95
CA LYS A 15 5.81 0.61 -1.95
C LYS A 15 7.32 0.47 -1.77
N ILE A 16 8.03 1.60 -1.87
CA ILE A 16 9.50 1.65 -1.75
C ILE A 16 9.83 2.50 -0.52
N ILE A 17 10.60 1.96 0.41
CA ILE A 17 11.00 2.64 1.64
C ILE A 17 12.51 2.71 1.68
N LYS A 18 13.07 3.92 1.85
CA LYS A 18 14.52 4.14 1.97
C LYS A 18 14.99 3.69 3.35
N LYS A 19 15.95 2.77 3.41
CA LYS A 19 16.48 2.26 4.69
C LYS A 19 17.14 3.34 5.53
N LYS A 20 17.77 4.33 4.89
CA LYS A 20 18.37 5.46 5.60
C LYS A 20 17.36 6.17 6.51
N VAL A 21 16.10 6.31 6.10
CA VAL A 21 15.04 6.93 6.92
C VAL A 21 14.73 6.05 8.13
N LEU A 22 14.57 4.74 7.91
CA LEU A 22 14.29 3.78 9.00
C LEU A 22 15.44 3.62 9.99
N LEU A 23 16.69 3.85 9.56
CA LEU A 23 17.85 3.82 10.43
C LEU A 23 18.00 5.12 11.24
N GLN A 24 17.37 6.21 10.79
CA GLN A 24 17.41 7.51 11.46
C GLN A 24 16.29 7.68 12.48
N ASP A 25 15.17 6.98 12.31
CA ASP A 25 14.00 7.07 13.17
C ASP A 25 13.47 5.68 13.54
N GLU A 26 13.50 5.35 14.83
CA GLU A 26 12.98 4.07 15.33
C GLU A 26 11.48 3.92 15.14
N VAL A 27 10.71 5.02 15.22
CA VAL A 27 9.26 5.01 15.03
C VAL A 27 8.91 4.64 13.59
N ASP A 28 9.63 5.18 12.62
CA ASP A 28 9.45 4.81 11.21
C ASP A 28 9.82 3.35 10.95
N ARG A 29 10.90 2.87 11.58
CA ARG A 29 11.33 1.46 11.49
C ARG A 29 10.26 0.52 12.02
N GLU A 30 9.75 0.79 13.21
CA GLU A 30 8.68 0.00 13.82
C GLU A 30 7.41 0.07 12.99
N GLY A 31 7.05 1.26 12.49
CA GLY A 31 5.92 1.46 11.59
C GLY A 31 6.00 0.60 10.33
N ALA A 32 7.17 0.55 9.68
CA ALA A 32 7.37 -0.29 8.50
C ALA A 32 7.25 -1.80 8.81
N MET A 33 7.76 -2.24 9.97
CA MET A 33 7.66 -3.64 10.40
C MET A 33 6.23 -4.03 10.78
N ALA A 34 5.53 -3.15 11.50
CA ALA A 34 4.14 -3.32 11.89
C ALA A 34 3.22 -3.36 10.65
N GLU A 35 3.45 -2.48 9.68
CA GLU A 35 2.71 -2.49 8.41
C GLU A 35 2.89 -3.80 7.66
N ARG A 36 4.13 -4.30 7.54
CA ARG A 36 4.39 -5.61 6.93
C ARG A 36 3.62 -6.72 7.65
N GLN A 37 3.66 -6.73 8.98
CA GLN A 37 2.96 -7.75 9.78
C GLN A 37 1.44 -7.66 9.60
N ALA A 38 0.87 -6.46 9.62
CA ALA A 38 -0.55 -6.22 9.41
C ALA A 38 -1.00 -6.72 8.03
N LEU A 39 -0.24 -6.44 6.97
CA LEU A 39 -0.56 -6.90 5.61
C LEU A 39 -0.47 -8.42 5.45
N VAL A 40 0.47 -9.08 6.14
CA VAL A 40 0.55 -10.55 6.17
C VAL A 40 -0.66 -11.15 6.88
N LEU A 41 -1.05 -10.58 8.03
CA LEU A 41 -2.20 -11.04 8.80
C LEU A 41 -3.54 -10.80 8.09
N ALA A 42 -3.65 -9.70 7.34
CA ALA A 42 -4.83 -9.37 6.55
C ALA A 42 -4.94 -10.19 5.25
N SER A 43 -3.97 -11.05 4.94
CA SER A 43 -3.97 -11.88 3.74
C SER A 43 -5.23 -12.74 3.67
N GLY A 44 -5.99 -12.58 2.58
CA GLY A 44 -7.29 -13.24 2.36
C GLY A 44 -8.53 -12.39 2.64
N GLY A 45 -8.38 -11.18 3.18
CA GLY A 45 -9.48 -10.22 3.31
C GLY A 45 -9.83 -9.52 1.99
N VAL A 46 -11.11 -9.18 1.78
CA VAL A 46 -11.60 -8.53 0.55
C VAL A 46 -11.52 -6.99 0.57
N TYR A 47 -11.30 -6.39 1.74
CA TYR A 47 -11.29 -4.93 1.92
C TYR A 47 -9.91 -4.34 2.26
N VAL A 48 -8.92 -5.20 2.53
CA VAL A 48 -7.54 -4.80 2.81
C VAL A 48 -6.68 -5.36 1.70
N THR A 49 -5.77 -4.55 1.17
CA THR A 49 -4.85 -5.03 0.14
C THR A 49 -3.95 -6.14 0.70
N SER A 50 -3.69 -7.17 -0.10
CA SER A 50 -2.80 -8.26 0.27
C SER A 50 -1.34 -7.90 -0.01
N LEU A 51 -0.41 -8.62 0.65
CA LEU A 51 1.01 -8.55 0.36
C LEU A 51 1.44 -9.77 -0.47
N TYR A 52 1.85 -9.53 -1.71
CA TYR A 52 2.34 -10.60 -2.59
C TYR A 52 3.75 -11.03 -2.22
N ALA A 53 4.64 -10.06 -2.03
CA ALA A 53 6.03 -10.31 -1.69
C ALA A 53 6.67 -9.11 -0.98
N THR A 54 7.72 -9.41 -0.21
CA THR A 54 8.64 -8.39 0.31
C THR A 54 10.06 -8.76 -0.06
N PHE A 55 10.82 -7.81 -0.57
CA PHE A 55 12.25 -7.97 -0.82
C PHE A 55 12.99 -6.67 -0.51
N GLN A 56 14.31 -6.71 -0.57
CA GLN A 56 15.14 -5.57 -0.26
C GLN A 56 16.37 -5.49 -1.15
N SER A 57 16.86 -4.28 -1.36
CA SER A 57 18.20 -3.99 -1.88
C SER A 57 19.05 -3.40 -0.74
N PRO A 58 20.34 -3.08 -0.96
CA PRO A 58 21.15 -2.40 0.06
C PRO A 58 20.49 -1.13 0.62
N GLU A 59 19.81 -0.36 -0.24
CA GLU A 59 19.28 0.96 0.12
C GLU A 59 17.77 0.99 0.41
N HIS A 60 17.00 -0.03 -0.01
CA HIS A 60 15.54 0.05 0.00
C HIS A 60 14.87 -1.25 0.46
N LEU A 61 13.69 -1.10 1.08
CA LEU A 61 12.70 -2.15 1.27
C LEU A 61 11.58 -1.99 0.24
N PHE A 62 11.07 -3.11 -0.25
CA PHE A 62 10.03 -3.16 -1.28
C PHE A 62 8.87 -4.03 -0.82
N PHE A 63 7.66 -3.47 -0.79
CA PHE A 63 6.43 -4.22 -0.52
C PHE A 63 5.62 -4.28 -1.82
N VAL A 64 5.38 -5.49 -2.32
CA VAL A 64 4.64 -5.74 -3.56
C VAL A 64 3.20 -6.11 -3.24
N MET A 65 2.26 -5.40 -3.83
CA MET A 65 0.83 -5.51 -3.58
C MET A 65 0.06 -5.52 -4.91
N PRO A 66 -1.17 -6.05 -4.95
CA PRO A 66 -2.03 -5.91 -6.12
C PRO A 66 -2.22 -4.43 -6.49
N TYR A 67 -2.22 -4.14 -7.78
CA TYR A 67 -2.64 -2.82 -8.25
C TYR A 67 -4.17 -2.71 -8.25
N ILE A 68 -4.70 -1.67 -7.60
CA ILE A 68 -6.14 -1.38 -7.54
C ILE A 68 -6.41 -0.09 -8.32
N SER A 69 -7.18 -0.18 -9.41
CA SER A 69 -7.37 0.93 -10.37
C SER A 69 -8.48 1.93 -10.01
N GLY A 70 -9.05 1.88 -8.80
CA GLY A 70 -10.20 2.71 -8.40
C GLY A 70 -9.88 4.14 -7.96
N GLY A 71 -8.59 4.48 -7.80
CA GLY A 71 -8.17 5.72 -7.15
C GLY A 71 -8.51 5.73 -5.64
N THR A 72 -8.32 6.86 -4.98
CA THR A 72 -8.64 6.98 -3.55
C THR A 72 -10.04 7.55 -3.33
N LEU A 73 -10.65 7.23 -2.18
CA LEU A 73 -11.91 7.85 -1.78
C LEU A 73 -11.81 9.39 -1.76
N HIS A 74 -10.68 9.92 -1.28
CA HIS A 74 -10.40 11.35 -1.29
C HIS A 74 -10.46 11.95 -2.71
N GLN A 75 -9.87 11.30 -3.71
CA GLN A 75 -9.94 11.77 -5.10
C GLN A 75 -11.36 11.75 -5.65
N ARG A 76 -12.18 10.77 -5.25
CA ARG A 76 -13.59 10.70 -5.64
C ARG A 76 -14.40 11.81 -4.98
N MET A 77 -14.21 12.05 -3.68
CA MET A 77 -14.85 13.14 -2.96
C MET A 77 -14.48 14.52 -3.51
N ALA A 78 -13.22 14.75 -3.87
CA ALA A 78 -12.80 16.02 -4.46
C ALA A 78 -13.42 16.25 -5.86
N LYS A 79 -13.69 15.19 -6.62
CA LYS A 79 -14.32 15.26 -7.95
C LYS A 79 -15.85 15.32 -7.89
N THR A 80 -16.44 14.74 -6.85
CA THR A 80 -17.88 14.64 -6.68
C THR A 80 -18.27 15.53 -5.50
N GLN A 81 -18.87 16.71 -5.76
CA GLN A 81 -19.39 17.65 -4.76
C GLN A 81 -20.46 17.05 -3.80
N TYR A 82 -20.70 15.74 -3.84
CA TYR A 82 -21.70 15.03 -3.06
C TYR A 82 -21.06 14.19 -1.95
N LEU A 83 -20.86 14.82 -0.80
CA LEU A 83 -21.20 14.23 0.50
C LEU A 83 -22.04 15.19 1.37
N GLU A 84 -22.72 16.16 0.76
CA GLU A 84 -23.91 16.77 1.36
C GLU A 84 -25.15 16.19 0.70
N ALA A 85 -25.66 15.05 1.18
CA ALA A 85 -27.03 14.60 0.89
C ALA A 85 -27.46 13.29 1.56
N HIS A 86 -26.59 12.53 2.24
CA HIS A 86 -27.02 11.26 2.87
C HIS A 86 -26.41 11.05 4.27
N SER A 87 -26.52 12.08 5.11
CA SER A 87 -26.72 11.84 6.54
C SER A 87 -28.23 11.69 6.73
N ILE A 88 -28.73 10.48 6.46
CA ILE A 88 -29.97 10.01 7.06
C ILE A 88 -29.68 9.89 8.55
N LEU A 89 -30.07 10.91 9.31
CA LEU A 89 -30.79 10.87 10.57
C LEU A 89 -31.35 12.28 10.83
#